data_AF-G5K0G0-F1
#
_entry.id   AF-G5K0G0-F1
#
_cell.length_a   1.000
_cell.length_b   1.000
_cell.length_c   1.000
_cell.angle_alpha   90.00
_cell.angle_beta   90.00
_cell.angle_gamma   90.00
#
_symmetry.space_group_name_H-M   'P 1'
#
loop_
_entity.id
_entity.type
_entity.pdbx_description
1 polymer ?
#
loop_
_entity_poly.entity_id
_entity_poly.type
_entity_poly.pdbx_seq_one_letter_code
_entity_poly.pdbx_strand_id
1 'polypeptide(L)' 'MKELFNFIFTKPKKEEEPKWTIENNGWEAGARRYNQLQKMRDEQVW' A
#
# COMPACT_ATOMS: atom_id res chain seq x y z
N MET A 1 0.23 15.88 30.69
CA MET A 1 -1.13 15.39 31.01
C MET A 1 -2.15 15.81 29.96
N LYS A 2 -2.44 17.11 29.76
CA LYS A 2 -3.42 17.56 28.74
C LYS A 2 -3.09 17.11 27.31
N GLU A 3 -1.82 17.21 26.91
CA GLU A 3 -1.34 16.77 25.59
C GLU A 3 -1.50 15.26 25.35
N LEU A 4 -1.37 14.45 26.41
CA LEU A 4 -1.50 13.00 26.32
C LEU A 4 -2.96 12.58 26.09
N PHE A 5 -3.89 13.26 26.79
CA PHE A 5 -5.32 13.06 26.55
C PHE A 5 -5.72 13.50 25.14
N ASN A 6 -5.21 14.64 24.67
CA ASN A 6 -5.47 15.08 23.30
C ASN A 6 -4.97 14.05 22.27
N PHE A 7 -3.80 13.45 22.46
CA PHE A 7 -3.26 12.42 21.56
C PHE A 7 -4.08 11.11 21.55
N ILE A 8 -4.60 10.68 22.70
CA ILE A 8 -5.43 9.46 22.79
C ILE A 8 -6.83 9.70 22.21
N PHE A 9 -7.38 10.91 22.36
CA PHE A 9 -8.73 11.27 21.89
C PHE A 9 -8.77 11.96 20.52
N THR A 10 -7.62 12.31 19.93
CA THR A 10 -7.56 12.72 18.53
C THR A 10 -7.99 11.54 17.68
N LYS A 11 -9.18 11.64 17.07
CA LYS A 11 -9.66 10.66 16.09
C LYS A 11 -8.52 10.35 15.12
N PRO A 12 -8.21 9.06 14.86
CA PRO A 12 -7.30 8.74 13.78
C PRO A 12 -7.81 9.45 12.54
N LYS A 13 -6.95 10.27 11.90
CA LYS A 13 -7.23 10.74 10.54
C LYS A 13 -7.56 9.49 9.76
N LYS A 14 -8.69 9.50 9.04
CA LYS A 14 -9.07 8.38 8.17
C LYS A 14 -7.87 8.11 7.27
N GLU A 15 -7.10 7.08 7.59
CA GLU A 15 -6.21 6.48 6.62
C GLU A 15 -7.12 6.11 5.47
N GLU A 16 -6.81 6.57 4.26
CA GLU A 16 -7.57 6.18 3.09
C GLU A 16 -7.57 4.65 3.08
N GLU A 17 -8.72 4.06 3.40
CA GLU A 17 -8.87 2.62 3.42
C GLU A 17 -8.37 2.12 2.06
N PRO A 18 -7.47 1.13 2.03
CA PRO A 18 -6.93 0.65 0.78
C PRO A 18 -8.10 0.18 -0.08
N LYS A 19 -8.44 0.99 -1.08
CA LYS A 19 -9.64 0.78 -1.89
C LYS A 19 -9.39 -0.42 -2.79
N TRP A 20 -9.87 -1.58 -2.34
CA TRP A 20 -9.76 -2.80 -3.11
C TRP A 20 -10.59 -2.64 -4.38
N THR A 21 -9.92 -2.72 -5.52
CA THR A 21 -10.55 -2.66 -6.84
C THR A 21 -9.97 -3.77 -7.69
N ILE A 22 -10.77 -4.36 -8.58
CA ILE A 22 -10.31 -5.43 -9.48
C ILE A 22 -9.14 -4.94 -10.34
N GLU A 23 -9.14 -3.66 -10.73
CA GLU A 23 -8.06 -3.04 -11.51
C GLU A 23 -6.73 -2.97 -10.75
N ASN A 24 -6.75 -2.76 -9.43
CA ASN A 24 -5.53 -2.65 -8.63
C ASN A 24 -5.11 -3.95 -7.95
N ASN A 25 -6.07 -4.82 -7.64
CA ASN A 25 -5.89 -5.98 -6.76
C ASN A 25 -6.38 -7.29 -7.40
N GLY A 26 -6.94 -7.24 -8.60
CA GLY A 26 -7.33 -8.44 -9.34
C GLY A 26 -6.14 -9.24 -9.83
N TRP A 27 -6.42 -10.46 -10.30
CA TRP A 27 -5.42 -11.42 -10.76
C TRP A 27 -4.47 -10.83 -11.81
N GLU A 28 -5.00 -10.12 -12.80
CA GLU A 28 -4.20 -9.53 -13.88
C GLU A 28 -3.27 -8.41 -13.38
N ALA A 29 -3.76 -7.57 -12.47
CA ALA A 29 -2.95 -6.51 -11.85
C ALA A 29 -1.79 -7.09 -11.03
N GLY A 30 -2.04 -8.16 -10.28
CA GLY A 30 -1.02 -8.90 -9.55
C GLY A 30 0.03 -9.52 -10.48
N ALA A 31 -0.39 -10.18 -11.55
CA ALA A 31 0.50 -10.78 -12.54
C ALA A 31 1.39 -9.74 -13.23
N ARG A 32 0.84 -8.56 -13.59
CA ARG A 32 1.61 -7.46 -14.19
C ARG A 32 2.70 -6.95 -13.24
N ARG A 33 2.36 -6.72 -11.96
CA ARG A 33 3.32 -6.26 -10.94
C ARG A 33 4.43 -7.28 -10.71
N TYR A 34 4.09 -8.56 -10.62
CA TYR A 34 5.08 -9.63 -10.48
C TYR A 34 6.04 -9.65 -11.67
N ASN A 35 5.52 -9.60 -12.90
CA ASN A 35 6.35 -9.59 -14.10
C ASN A 35 7.26 -8.36 -14.17
N GLN A 36 6.78 -7.17 -13.77
CA GLN A 36 7.61 -5.96 -13.68
C GLN A 36 8.73 -6.12 -12.66
N LEU A 37 8.43 -6.64 -11.46
CA LEU A 37 9.44 -6.86 -10.42
C LEU A 37 10.49 -7.90 -10.84
N GLN A 38 10.09 -8.96 -11.52
CA GLN A 38 11.04 -9.95 -12.05
C GLN A 38 11.92 -9.35 -13.15
N LYS A 39 11.36 -8.57 -14.08
CA LYS A 39 12.15 -7.86 -15.10
C LYS A 39 13.17 -6.90 -14.48
N MET A 40 12.76 -6.12 -13.47
CA MET A 40 13.66 -5.22 -12.75
C MET A 40 14.76 -5.98 -12.00
N ARG A 41 14.45 -7.15 -11.45
CA ARG A 41 15.44 -8.03 -10.82
C ARG A 41 16.47 -8.53 -11.84
N ASP A 42 16.02 -8.96 -13.01
CA ASP A 42 16.90 -9.48 -14.05
C ASP A 42 17.81 -8.39 -14.65
N GLU A 43 17.32 -7.14 -14.75
CA GLU A 43 18.11 -5.98 -15.15
C GLU A 43 19.15 -5.55 -14.09
N GLN A 44 18.90 -5.78 -12.79
CA GLN A 44 19.83 -5.44 -11.70
C GLN A 44 21.00 -6.42 -11.54
N VAL A 45 20.90 -7.61 -12.14
CA VAL A 45 21.89 -8.69 -12.02
C VAL A 45 22.93 -8.65 -13.16
N TRP A 46 22.76 -7.75 -14.13
CA TRP A 46 23.72 -7.42 -15.18
C TRP A 46 24.45 -6.09 -14.91
#